data_AF-A0A1F4I0P4-F1
#
_entry.id   AF-A0A1F4I0P4-F1
#
_cell.length_a   1.000
_cell.length_b   1.000
_cell.length_c   1.000
_cell.angle_alpha   90.00
_cell.angle_beta   90.00
_cell.angle_gamma   90.00
#
_symmetry.space_group_name_H-M   'P 1'
#
loop_
_entity.id
_entity.type
_entity.pdbx_description
1 polymer ?
#
loop_
_entity_poly.entity_id
_entity_poly.type
_entity_poly.pdbx_seq_one_letter_code
_entity_poly.pdbx_strand_id
1 'polypeptide(L)'
;MTMQVLVAFYLLGMVVGTFAAFTATSVVASLLPLFFAFAGGSAIAFAGQVDSAALRRACTAIAGLSLGCLIGVYSGAWVSAHKLLTPAEARAAATASGSSYLREFSMDAADMIDQQKRSGALSVDEAYDKLLELNRSRR
;
A
#
# COMPACT_ATOMS: atom_id res chain seq x y z
N MET A 1 -22.83 28.08 -13.17
CA MET A 1 -21.59 27.56 -13.78
C MET A 1 -20.56 27.06 -12.77
N THR A 2 -20.37 27.70 -11.61
CA THR A 2 -19.40 27.25 -10.57
C THR A 2 -19.66 25.83 -10.05
N MET A 3 -20.93 25.43 -9.92
CA MET A 3 -21.29 24.09 -9.44
C MET A 3 -20.85 22.97 -10.39
N GLN A 4 -20.94 23.19 -11.71
CA GLN A 4 -20.51 22.21 -12.73
C GLN A 4 -18.99 22.01 -12.70
N VAL A 5 -18.24 23.10 -12.54
CA VAL A 5 -16.78 23.06 -12.41
C VAL A 5 -16.39 22.24 -11.18
N LEU A 6 -17.03 22.50 -10.04
CA LEU A 6 -16.74 21.77 -8.81
C LEU A 6 -16.98 20.26 -8.97
N VAL A 7 -18.12 19.85 -9.55
CA VAL A 7 -18.43 18.43 -9.78
C VAL A 7 -17.44 17.78 -10.74
N ALA A 8 -17.06 18.46 -11.82
CA ALA A 8 -16.09 17.93 -12.79
C ALA A 8 -14.71 17.70 -12.16
N PHE A 9 -14.19 18.68 -11.41
CA PHE A 9 -12.91 18.54 -10.72
C PHE A 9 -12.97 17.54 -9.56
N TYR A 10 -14.11 17.43 -8.89
CA TYR A 10 -14.33 16.42 -7.86
C TYR A 10 -14.27 15.00 -8.43
N LEU A 11 -14.98 14.73 -9.54
CA LEU A 11 -14.95 13.43 -10.20
C LEU A 11 -13.56 13.10 -10.74
N LEU A 12 -12.87 14.07 -11.33
CA LEU A 12 -11.49 13.92 -11.77
C LEU A 12 -10.57 13.56 -10.60
N GLY A 13 -10.71 14.26 -9.47
CA GLY A 13 -9.95 13.99 -8.25
C GLY A 13 -10.22 12.59 -7.72
N MET A 14 -11.48 12.16 -7.70
CA MET A 14 -11.88 10.82 -7.27
C MET A 14 -11.21 9.73 -8.12
N VAL A 15 -11.23 9.86 -9.45
CA VAL A 15 -10.57 8.93 -10.37
C VAL A 15 -9.07 8.88 -10.10
N VAL A 16 -8.40 10.03 -10.02
CA VAL A 16 -6.96 10.11 -9.75
C VAL A 16 -6.62 9.49 -8.39
N GLY A 17 -7.41 9.78 -7.35
CA GLY A 17 -7.21 9.24 -6.01
C GLY A 17 -7.40 7.71 -5.95
N THR A 18 -8.37 7.18 -6.69
CA THR A 18 -8.57 5.73 -6.79
C THR A 18 -7.41 5.04 -7.52
N PHE A 19 -6.91 5.62 -8.62
CA PHE A 19 -5.70 5.11 -9.29
C PHE A 19 -4.46 5.15 -8.38
N ALA A 20 -4.32 6.24 -7.61
CA ALA A 20 -3.27 6.36 -6.61
C ALA A 20 -3.37 5.24 -5.55
N ALA A 21 -4.56 4.94 -5.03
CA ALA A 21 -4.72 3.87 -4.05
C ALA A 21 -4.34 2.46 -4.58
N PHE A 22 -4.47 2.21 -5.88
CA PHE A 22 -4.10 0.95 -6.51
C PHE A 22 -2.64 0.87 -6.96
N THR A 23 -1.94 2.00 -7.06
CA THR A 23 -0.52 2.02 -7.42
C THR A 23 0.35 1.78 -6.18
N ALA A 24 1.51 1.14 -6.37
CA ALA A 24 2.37 0.68 -5.28
C ALA A 24 2.65 1.81 -4.26
N THR A 25 2.50 1.49 -2.97
CA THR A 25 2.46 2.42 -1.83
C THR A 25 3.65 3.39 -1.74
N SER A 26 4.83 3.01 -2.26
CA SER A 26 6.02 3.86 -2.21
C SER A 26 5.93 5.08 -3.14
N VAL A 27 5.32 4.93 -4.31
CA VAL A 27 5.27 5.97 -5.35
C VAL A 27 4.23 7.03 -4.99
N VAL A 28 3.11 6.61 -4.43
CA VAL A 28 1.98 7.46 -4.06
C VAL A 28 2.35 8.41 -2.92
N ALA A 29 3.11 7.94 -1.93
CA ALA A 29 3.51 8.74 -0.78
C ALA A 29 4.34 9.99 -1.17
N SER A 30 5.13 9.90 -2.24
CA SER A 30 5.98 11.00 -2.72
C SER A 30 5.26 11.90 -3.72
N LEU A 31 4.42 11.32 -4.59
CA LEU A 31 3.75 12.07 -5.66
C LEU A 31 2.56 12.89 -5.15
N LEU A 32 1.81 12.40 -4.17
CA LEU A 32 0.62 13.11 -3.67
C LEU A 32 0.98 14.49 -3.09
N PRO A 33 1.98 14.62 -2.19
CA PRO A 33 2.44 15.91 -1.69
C PRO A 33 3.00 16.79 -2.81
N LEU A 34 3.71 16.20 -3.77
CA LEU A 34 4.30 16.92 -4.91
C LEU A 34 3.21 17.54 -5.79
N PHE A 35 2.15 16.79 -6.11
CA PHE A 35 1.01 17.30 -6.88
C PHE A 35 0.27 18.40 -6.13
N PHE A 36 0.06 18.25 -4.82
CA PHE A 36 -0.58 19.31 -4.03
C PHE A 36 0.30 20.55 -3.89
N ALA A 37 1.61 20.39 -3.70
CA ALA A 37 2.56 21.50 -3.67
C ALA A 37 2.65 22.22 -5.01
N PHE A 38 2.64 21.47 -6.13
CA PHE A 38 2.68 22.03 -7.47
C PHE A 38 1.37 22.75 -7.83
N ALA A 39 0.22 22.13 -7.56
CA ALA A 39 -1.10 22.72 -7.82
C ALA A 39 -1.39 23.92 -6.89
N GLY A 40 -1.03 23.82 -5.61
CA GLY A 40 -1.18 24.92 -4.65
C GLY A 40 -0.19 26.06 -4.90
N GLY A 41 1.07 25.73 -5.19
CA GLY A 41 2.12 26.71 -5.48
C GLY A 41 1.86 27.49 -6.76
N SER A 42 1.39 26.83 -7.81
CA SER A 42 0.99 27.50 -9.06
C SER A 42 -0.17 28.46 -8.83
N ALA A 43 -1.19 28.10 -8.03
CA ALA A 43 -2.29 28.99 -7.72
C ALA A 43 -1.86 30.27 -6.99
N ILE A 44 -0.88 30.17 -6.07
CA ILE A 44 -0.34 31.33 -5.35
C ILE A 44 0.48 32.24 -6.29
N ALA A 45 1.28 31.66 -7.19
CA ALA A 45 2.10 32.42 -8.14
C ALA A 45 1.25 33.30 -9.07
N PHE A 46 0.06 32.83 -9.46
CA PHE A 46 -0.85 33.58 -10.33
C PHE A 46 -1.87 34.45 -9.58
N ALA A 47 -1.91 34.40 -8.24
CA ALA A 47 -2.92 35.12 -7.46
C ALA A 47 -2.86 36.65 -7.62
N GLY A 48 -1.67 37.20 -7.92
CA GLY A 48 -1.48 38.65 -8.10
C GLY A 48 -1.81 39.19 -9.49
N GLN A 49 -1.95 38.33 -10.51
CA GLN A 49 -2.11 38.75 -11.91
C GLN A 49 -3.50 38.46 -12.49
N VAL A 50 -4.35 37.75 -11.74
CA VAL A 50 -5.63 37.23 -12.23
C VAL A 50 -6.79 37.93 -11.53
N ASP A 51 -7.86 38.20 -12.29
CA ASP A 51 -9.09 38.79 -11.77
C ASP A 51 -9.68 37.96 -10.62
N SER A 52 -10.25 38.66 -9.63
CA SER A 52 -10.77 38.09 -8.38
C SER A 52 -11.86 37.04 -8.63
N ALA A 53 -12.65 37.21 -9.69
CA ALA A 53 -13.69 36.26 -10.08
C ALA A 53 -13.11 34.94 -10.64
N ALA A 54 -12.00 35.01 -11.38
CA ALA A 54 -11.31 33.83 -11.90
C ALA A 54 -10.54 33.09 -10.80
N LEU A 55 -9.94 33.83 -9.85
CA LEU A 55 -9.29 33.25 -8.67
C LEU A 55 -10.25 32.39 -7.85
N ARG A 56 -11.46 32.90 -7.58
CA ARG A 56 -12.51 32.13 -6.87
C ARG A 56 -12.89 30.83 -7.58
N ARG A 57 -12.92 30.82 -8.92
CA ARG A 57 -13.19 29.60 -9.71
C ARG A 57 -12.03 28.61 -9.61
N ALA A 58 -10.79 29.09 -9.64
CA ALA A 58 -9.61 28.24 -9.46
C ALA A 58 -9.57 27.63 -8.06
N CYS A 59 -9.80 28.41 -7.00
CA CYS A 59 -9.82 27.90 -5.63
C CYS A 59 -10.92 26.86 -5.43
N THR A 60 -12.12 27.07 -5.99
CA THR A 60 -13.22 26.10 -5.90
C THR A 60 -12.94 24.82 -6.68
N ALA A 61 -12.28 24.91 -7.84
CA ALA A 61 -11.81 23.75 -8.59
C ALA A 61 -10.76 22.94 -7.82
N ILE A 62 -9.76 23.62 -7.23
CA ILE A 62 -8.71 22.98 -6.42
C ILE A 62 -9.33 22.31 -5.19
N ALA A 63 -10.23 23.00 -4.48
CA ALA A 63 -10.91 22.42 -3.32
C ALA A 63 -11.72 21.16 -3.69
N GLY A 64 -12.45 21.19 -4.81
CA GLY A 64 -13.18 20.03 -5.33
C GLY A 64 -12.26 18.87 -5.67
N LEU A 65 -11.15 19.16 -6.38
CA LEU A 65 -10.13 18.17 -6.73
C LEU A 65 -9.50 17.53 -5.48
N SER A 66 -9.16 18.33 -4.47
CA SER A 66 -8.58 17.87 -3.21
C SER A 66 -9.51 16.93 -2.46
N LEU A 67 -10.78 17.32 -2.29
CA LEU A 67 -11.79 16.51 -1.62
C LEU A 67 -12.07 15.20 -2.38
N GLY A 68 -12.21 15.29 -3.71
CA GLY A 68 -12.39 14.12 -4.56
C GLY A 68 -11.21 13.14 -4.45
N CYS A 69 -9.98 13.65 -4.51
CA CYS A 69 -8.77 12.84 -4.37
C CYS A 69 -8.69 12.15 -3.00
N LEU A 70 -8.98 12.88 -1.91
CA LEU A 70 -9.00 12.31 -0.56
C LEU A 70 -9.99 11.15 -0.44
N ILE A 71 -11.20 11.32 -0.97
CA ILE A 71 -12.25 10.30 -0.96
C ILE A 71 -11.88 9.12 -1.88
N GLY A 72 -11.29 9.39 -3.04
CA GLY A 72 -10.80 8.38 -3.97
C GLY A 72 -9.71 7.50 -3.35
N VAL A 73 -8.73 8.12 -2.67
CA VAL A 73 -7.67 7.39 -1.95
C VAL A 73 -8.25 6.58 -0.79
N TYR A 74 -9.10 7.19 0.02
CA TYR A 74 -9.74 6.52 1.16
C TYR A 74 -10.57 5.31 0.72
N SER A 75 -11.38 5.45 -0.34
CA SER A 75 -12.20 4.36 -0.85
C SER A 75 -11.35 3.22 -1.41
N GLY A 76 -10.27 3.51 -2.16
CA GLY A 76 -9.35 2.49 -2.64
C GLY A 76 -8.60 1.78 -1.50
N ALA A 77 -8.13 2.54 -0.50
CA ALA A 77 -7.50 1.97 0.70
C ALA A 77 -8.46 1.07 1.48
N TRP A 78 -9.73 1.49 1.62
CA TRP A 78 -10.77 0.70 2.29
C TRP A 78 -11.04 -0.62 1.57
N VAL A 79 -11.17 -0.59 0.24
CA VAL A 79 -11.39 -1.78 -0.60
C VAL A 79 -10.19 -2.73 -0.51
N SER A 80 -8.98 -2.19 -0.53
CA SER A 80 -7.74 -2.96 -0.38
C SER A 80 -7.64 -3.61 1.00
N ALA A 81 -7.93 -2.87 2.07
CA ALA A 81 -7.92 -3.38 3.45
C ALA A 81 -8.92 -4.53 3.67
N HIS A 82 -10.12 -4.43 3.09
CA HIS A 82 -11.16 -5.44 3.24
C HIS A 82 -11.00 -6.64 2.30
N LYS A 83 -9.94 -6.68 1.47
CA LYS A 83 -9.68 -7.78 0.52
C LYS A 83 -10.90 -8.12 -0.34
N LEU A 84 -11.73 -7.12 -0.66
CA LEU A 84 -12.99 -7.31 -1.39
C LEU A 84 -12.76 -7.87 -2.80
N LEU A 85 -11.56 -7.63 -3.35
CA LEU A 85 -11.16 -8.07 -4.69
C LEU A 85 -10.21 -9.26 -4.69
N THR A 86 -9.91 -9.88 -3.53
CA THR A 86 -9.09 -11.10 -3.54
C THR A 86 -9.91 -12.24 -4.13
N PRO A 87 -9.52 -12.81 -5.28
CA PRO A 87 -10.29 -13.86 -5.93
C PRO A 87 -10.44 -15.05 -4.98
N ALA A 88 -11.61 -15.68 -5.00
CA ALA A 88 -11.92 -16.82 -4.14
C ALA A 88 -10.89 -17.95 -4.30
N GLU A 89 -10.23 -18.05 -5.46
CA GLU A 89 -9.12 -18.97 -5.72
C GLU A 89 -7.88 -18.69 -4.88
N ALA A 90 -7.54 -17.43 -4.58
CA ALA A 90 -6.44 -17.10 -3.67
C ALA A 90 -6.82 -17.36 -2.20
N ARG A 91 -8.12 -17.26 -1.86
CA ARG A 91 -8.63 -17.67 -0.54
C ARG A 91 -8.66 -19.19 -0.40
N ALA A 92 -9.10 -19.91 -1.43
CA ALA A 92 -9.10 -21.37 -1.51
C ALA A 92 -7.67 -21.93 -1.60
N ALA A 93 -6.75 -21.25 -2.27
CA ALA A 93 -5.33 -21.58 -2.25
C ALA A 93 -4.68 -21.26 -0.91
N ALA A 94 -5.15 -20.27 -0.14
CA ALA A 94 -4.68 -20.03 1.23
C ALA A 94 -5.22 -21.06 2.24
N THR A 95 -6.43 -21.59 2.05
CA THR A 95 -6.95 -22.73 2.85
C THR A 95 -6.47 -24.09 2.35
N ALA A 96 -6.22 -24.27 1.06
CA ALA A 96 -5.60 -25.48 0.49
C ALA A 96 -4.07 -25.49 0.68
N SER A 97 -3.45 -24.31 0.81
CA SER A 97 -2.12 -24.09 1.41
C SER A 97 -2.24 -23.85 2.91
N GLY A 98 -3.17 -24.55 3.57
CA GLY A 98 -2.91 -25.11 4.88
C GLY A 98 -1.66 -25.97 4.75
N SER A 99 -0.50 -25.31 4.80
CA SER A 99 0.82 -25.88 4.74
C SER A 99 1.00 -26.77 5.96
N SER A 100 0.50 -28.00 5.84
CA SER A 100 0.95 -29.13 6.66
C SER A 100 2.47 -29.33 6.58
N TYR A 101 3.15 -28.62 5.65
CA TYR A 101 4.59 -28.53 5.49
C TYR A 101 5.28 -27.49 6.39
N LEU A 102 4.55 -26.53 6.97
CA LEU A 102 5.05 -25.56 7.96
C LEU A 102 4.32 -25.77 9.30
N ARG A 103 4.17 -27.03 9.72
CA ARG A 103 3.72 -27.35 11.08
C ARG A 103 4.61 -26.59 12.08
N GLU A 104 4.01 -25.80 12.95
CA GLU A 104 4.60 -25.08 14.10
C GLU A 104 5.74 -25.85 14.81
N PHE A 105 5.71 -27.18 14.82
CA PHE A 105 6.78 -28.03 15.37
C PHE A 105 8.13 -28.02 14.61
N SER A 106 8.23 -27.56 13.36
CA SER A 106 9.52 -27.51 12.63
C SER A 106 10.29 -26.22 12.80
N MET A 107 9.60 -25.10 13.06
CA MET A 107 10.30 -23.84 13.32
C MET A 107 10.96 -23.87 14.69
N ASP A 108 10.29 -24.36 15.73
CA ASP A 108 10.89 -24.44 17.07
C ASP A 108 12.19 -25.27 17.10
N ALA A 109 12.22 -26.42 16.43
CA ALA A 109 13.41 -27.27 16.38
C ALA A 109 14.54 -26.65 15.54
N ALA A 110 14.20 -25.97 14.43
CA ALA A 110 15.18 -25.27 13.61
C ALA A 110 15.73 -24.01 14.31
N ASP A 111 14.87 -23.31 15.04
CA ASP A 111 15.21 -22.12 15.83
C ASP A 111 16.09 -22.49 17.02
N MET A 112 15.85 -23.65 17.67
CA MET A 112 16.76 -24.17 18.69
C MET A 112 18.17 -24.47 18.13
N ILE A 113 18.27 -25.00 16.91
CA ILE A 113 19.56 -25.27 16.26
C ILE A 113 20.27 -23.95 15.91
N ASP A 114 19.54 -22.95 15.37
CA ASP A 114 20.13 -21.64 15.07
C ASP A 114 20.56 -20.90 16.35
N GLN A 115 19.79 -21.03 17.44
CA GLN A 115 20.13 -20.46 18.73
C GLN A 115 21.40 -21.09 19.33
N GLN A 116 21.58 -22.41 19.19
CA GLN A 116 22.78 -23.11 19.65
C GLN A 116 24.02 -22.80 18.80
N LYS A 117 23.85 -22.55 17.51
CA LYS A 117 24.92 -22.03 16.65
C LYS A 117 25.34 -20.62 17.08
N ARG A 118 24.38 -19.73 17.34
CA ARG A 118 24.65 -18.36 17.77
C ARG A 118 25.31 -18.28 19.14
N SER A 119 25.01 -19.22 20.04
CA SER A 119 25.68 -19.32 21.34
C SER A 119 27.08 -19.95 21.27
N GLY A 120 27.52 -20.41 20.09
CA GLY A 120 28.81 -21.08 19.90
C GLY A 120 28.86 -22.49 20.48
N ALA A 121 27.71 -23.05 20.88
CA ALA A 121 27.61 -24.40 21.42
C ALA A 121 27.69 -25.49 20.34
N LEU A 122 27.49 -25.10 19.07
CA LEU A 122 27.56 -25.98 17.90
C LEU A 122 28.36 -25.31 16.79
N SER A 123 29.24 -26.08 16.16
CA SER A 123 29.94 -25.65 14.95
C SER A 123 28.98 -25.58 13.76
N VAL A 124 29.37 -24.83 12.73
CA VAL A 124 28.54 -24.63 11.53
C VAL A 124 28.24 -25.96 10.84
N ASP A 125 29.23 -26.84 10.76
CA ASP A 125 29.10 -28.13 10.08
C ASP A 125 28.16 -29.08 10.85
N GLU A 126 28.27 -29.13 12.18
CA GLU A 126 27.37 -29.93 13.03
C GLU A 126 25.92 -29.42 13.02
N ALA A 127 25.72 -28.10 12.86
CA ALA A 127 24.37 -27.53 12.72
C ALA A 127 23.72 -27.96 11.39
N TYR A 128 24.51 -28.03 10.31
CA TYR A 128 24.02 -28.52 9.02
C TYR A 128 23.66 -30.00 9.06
N ASP A 129 24.50 -30.84 9.69
CA ASP A 129 24.23 -32.27 9.83
C ASP A 129 22.94 -32.53 10.62
N LYS A 130 22.72 -31.78 11.71
CA LYS A 130 21.47 -31.87 12.50
C LYS A 130 20.24 -31.45 11.71
N LEU A 131 20.33 -30.42 10.87
CA LEU A 131 19.23 -30.03 9.99
C LEU A 131 18.94 -31.10 8.93
N LEU A 132 19.98 -31.76 8.44
CA LEU A 132 19.86 -32.82 7.44
C LEU A 132 19.26 -34.11 8.04
N GLU A 133 19.61 -34.45 9.28
CA GLU A 133 19.02 -35.53 10.07
C GLU A 133 17.55 -35.26 10.40
N LEU A 134 17.20 -34.02 10.76
CA LEU A 134 15.82 -33.58 10.97
C LEU A 134 14.98 -33.71 9.69
N ASN A 135 15.59 -33.53 8.51
CA ASN A 135 14.92 -33.70 7.22
C ASN A 135 14.78 -35.19 6.85
N ARG A 136 15.79 -36.02 7.13
CA ARG A 136 15.77 -37.47 6.85
C ARG A 136 14.81 -38.25 7.74
N SER A 137 14.73 -37.94 9.03
CA SER A 137 13.80 -38.58 9.97
C SER A 137 12.31 -38.35 9.66
N ARG A 138 12.01 -37.46 8.70
CA ARG A 138 10.66 -37.11 8.25
C ARG A 138 10.24 -37.79 6.93
N ARG A 139 11.14 -38.53 6.28
CA ARG A 139 10.82 -39.39 5.13
C ARG A 139 10.58 -40.82 5.60
#